data_AF-A0AAU9M478-F1
#
_entry.id   AF-A0AAU9M478-F1
#
_cell.length_a   1.000
_cell.length_b   1.000
_cell.length_c   1.000
_cell.angle_alpha   90.00
_cell.angle_beta   90.00
_cell.angle_gamma   90.00
#
_symmetry.space_group_name_H-M   'P 1'
#
loop_
_entity.id
_entity.type
_entity.pdbx_description
1 polymer ?
#
loop_
_entity_poly.entity_id
_entity_poly.type
_entity_poly.pdbx_seq_one_letter_code
_entity_poly.pdbx_strand_id
1 'polypeptide(L)'
;MAMATHLIAFRKPQMMQHQIVCRKKEKGRDQNYPYKVIEVTPPPKSLGVRCFPPNLQCGDGVTIEGQNYTISAVTHRYQLRKGKYEPFEKRLDVLSTGRYILNLYLENLLEQS
;
A
#
# COMPACT_ATOMS: atom_id res chain seq x y z
N MET A 1 -27.32 17.35 -35.84
CA MET A 1 -27.11 16.38 -34.75
C MET A 1 -25.89 16.84 -33.96
N ALA A 2 -26.08 17.18 -32.69
CA ALA A 2 -25.09 17.87 -31.86
C ALA A 2 -24.01 16.91 -31.35
N MET A 3 -22.74 17.30 -31.45
CA MET A 3 -21.59 16.56 -30.94
C MET A 3 -21.53 16.71 -29.41
N ALA A 4 -21.87 15.64 -28.70
CA ALA A 4 -21.74 15.58 -27.25
C ALA A 4 -20.26 15.48 -26.87
N THR A 5 -19.71 16.57 -26.35
CA THR A 5 -18.39 16.61 -25.74
C THR A 5 -18.44 15.92 -24.38
N HIS A 6 -17.93 14.70 -24.29
CA HIS A 6 -17.74 13.99 -23.02
C HIS A 6 -16.56 14.62 -22.27
N LEU A 7 -16.85 15.54 -21.35
CA LEU A 7 -15.89 16.00 -20.36
C LEU A 7 -15.65 14.87 -19.35
N ILE A 8 -14.52 14.18 -19.49
CA ILE A 8 -14.03 13.22 -18.50
C ILE A 8 -13.68 14.03 -17.24
N ALA A 9 -14.58 14.00 -16.26
CA ALA A 9 -14.31 14.53 -14.94
C ALA A 9 -13.20 13.68 -14.29
N PHE A 10 -11.95 14.16 -14.34
CA PHE A 10 -10.86 13.61 -13.53
C PHE A 10 -11.20 13.81 -12.06
N ARG A 11 -11.84 12.81 -11.45
CA ARG A 11 -11.93 12.69 -10.00
C ARG A 11 -10.50 12.53 -9.50
N LYS A 12 -9.97 13.54 -8.81
CA LYS A 12 -8.73 13.38 -8.04
C LYS A 12 -8.94 12.16 -7.12
N PRO A 13 -8.13 11.09 -7.22
CA PRO A 13 -8.18 10.05 -6.22
C PRO A 13 -7.82 10.72 -4.89
N GLN A 14 -8.79 10.81 -3.98
CA GLN A 14 -8.51 11.18 -2.60
C GLN A 14 -7.72 10.03 -2.00
N MET A 15 -6.40 10.07 -2.16
CA MET A 15 -5.50 9.11 -1.53
C MET A 15 -5.56 9.34 -0.02
N MET A 16 -6.13 8.38 0.71
CA MET A 16 -6.05 8.34 2.16
C MET A 16 -4.58 8.20 2.55
N GLN A 17 -4.02 9.25 3.15
CA GLN A 17 -2.64 9.27 3.63
C GLN A 17 -2.57 8.70 5.04
N HIS A 18 -1.97 7.52 5.17
CA HIS A 18 -1.76 6.88 6.46
C HIS A 18 -0.43 7.30 7.07
N GLN A 19 -0.49 7.82 8.29
CA GLN A 19 0.70 8.13 9.11
C GLN A 19 1.11 6.92 9.96
N ILE A 20 2.38 6.90 10.37
CA ILE A 20 2.94 5.83 11.22
C ILE A 20 2.34 5.93 12.63
N VAL A 21 1.61 4.90 13.07
CA VAL A 21 0.83 4.92 14.33
C VAL A 21 1.54 4.16 15.46
N CYS A 22 2.85 4.33 15.63
CA CYS A 22 3.58 3.63 16.70
C CYS A 22 3.11 4.08 18.10
N ARG A 23 1.98 3.55 18.61
CA ARG A 23 1.57 3.69 20.01
C ARG A 23 2.27 2.64 20.87
N LYS A 24 2.72 3.08 22.06
CA LYS A 24 3.29 2.24 23.11
C LYS A 24 2.30 1.12 23.44
N LYS A 25 2.80 -0.12 23.45
CA LYS A 25 2.05 -1.38 23.60
C LYS A 25 1.24 -1.39 24.90
N GLU A 26 -0.06 -1.11 24.82
CA GLU A 26 -1.01 -1.52 25.86
C GLU A 26 -1.30 -3.00 25.65
N LYS A 27 -1.29 -3.80 26.73
CA LYS A 27 -1.39 -5.26 26.68
C LYS A 27 -2.79 -5.70 26.21
N GLY A 28 -3.05 -5.63 24.90
CA GLY A 28 -4.22 -6.20 24.23
C GLY A 28 -3.76 -7.17 23.13
N ARG A 29 -4.42 -8.32 23.01
CA ARG A 29 -4.03 -9.44 22.13
C ARG A 29 -4.25 -9.18 20.62
N ASP A 30 -4.57 -7.97 20.20
CA ASP A 30 -5.09 -7.74 18.86
C ASP A 30 -4.15 -6.92 17.95
N GLN A 31 -3.74 -7.59 16.88
CA GLN A 31 -3.54 -7.08 15.51
C GLN A 31 -2.42 -6.07 15.21
N ASN A 32 -1.78 -5.46 16.21
CA ASN A 32 -0.63 -4.55 16.02
C ASN A 32 0.70 -5.29 15.76
N TYR A 33 0.72 -6.20 14.79
CA TYR A 33 1.97 -6.70 14.21
C TYR A 33 2.51 -5.67 13.22
N PRO A 34 3.79 -5.28 13.33
CA PRO A 34 4.35 -4.29 12.43
C PRO A 34 4.57 -4.89 11.03
N TYR A 35 4.50 -4.04 10.02
CA TYR A 35 4.76 -4.40 8.63
C TYR A 35 6.25 -4.26 8.32
N LYS A 36 6.82 -5.26 7.65
CA LYS A 36 8.08 -5.09 6.93
C LYS A 36 7.79 -4.34 5.64
N VAL A 37 8.34 -3.15 5.51
CA VAL A 37 8.07 -2.29 4.35
C VAL A 37 9.21 -2.40 3.35
N ILE A 38 8.86 -2.68 2.10
CA ILE A 38 9.83 -2.86 1.02
C ILE A 38 9.41 -1.98 -0.16
N GLU A 39 10.30 -1.10 -0.61
CA GLU A 39 10.18 -0.46 -1.91
C GLU A 39 10.51 -1.49 -2.98
N VAL A 40 9.52 -1.87 -3.79
CA VAL A 40 9.67 -2.95 -4.78
C VAL A 40 10.32 -2.50 -6.09
N THR A 41 10.53 -1.19 -6.27
CA THR A 41 11.24 -0.64 -7.43
C THR A 41 12.63 -1.27 -7.54
N PRO A 42 12.99 -1.94 -8.65
CA PRO A 42 14.31 -2.56 -8.76
C PRO A 42 15.46 -1.53 -8.67
N PRO A 43 16.52 -1.78 -7.87
CA PRO A 43 16.67 -2.91 -6.94
C PRO A 43 15.81 -2.74 -5.68
N PRO A 44 15.16 -3.81 -5.16
CA PRO A 44 14.29 -3.71 -3.99
C PRO A 44 15.02 -3.16 -2.76
N LYS A 45 14.40 -2.22 -2.05
CA LYS A 45 14.97 -1.57 -0.85
C LYS A 45 14.09 -1.82 0.37
N SER A 46 14.72 -2.15 1.50
CA SER A 46 14.02 -2.26 2.78
C SER A 46 13.86 -0.87 3.40
N LEU A 47 12.63 -0.43 3.66
CA LEU A 47 12.31 0.82 4.36
C LEU A 47 12.12 0.60 5.88
N GLY A 48 12.42 -0.60 6.36
CA GLY A 48 12.36 -1.00 7.76
C GLY A 48 11.00 -1.55 8.20
N VAL A 49 10.83 -1.68 9.51
CA VAL A 49 9.65 -2.26 10.16
C VAL A 49 8.80 -1.14 10.75
N ARG A 50 7.55 -1.00 10.30
CA ARG A 50 6.69 0.14 10.66
C ARG A 50 5.30 -0.32 11.10
N CYS A 51 4.71 0.41 12.04
CA CYS A 51 3.34 0.18 12.49
C CYS A 51 2.39 1.04 11.66
N PHE A 52 1.43 0.39 11.03
CA PHE A 52 0.35 1.02 10.29
C PHE A 52 -0.98 0.44 10.77
N PRO A 53 -2.10 1.15 10.54
CA PRO A 53 -3.40 0.65 10.93
C PRO A 53 -3.78 -0.60 10.10
N PRO A 54 -4.61 -1.50 10.64
CA PRO A 54 -4.88 -2.80 10.02
C PRO A 54 -5.70 -2.73 8.73
N ASN A 55 -6.34 -1.59 8.44
CA ASN A 55 -7.23 -1.36 7.30
C ASN A 55 -6.52 -0.78 6.07
N LEU A 56 -5.20 -0.93 5.95
CA LEU A 56 -4.43 -0.54 4.76
C LEU A 56 -4.90 -1.32 3.53
N GLN A 57 -5.08 -0.60 2.42
CA GLN A 57 -5.45 -1.16 1.13
C GLN A 57 -4.42 -0.81 0.06
N CYS A 58 -4.43 -1.56 -1.05
CA CYS A 58 -3.64 -1.21 -2.22
C CYS A 58 -4.14 0.12 -2.81
N GLY A 59 -3.22 0.98 -3.24
CA GLY A 59 -3.53 2.33 -3.72
C GLY A 59 -3.52 3.41 -2.62
N ASP A 60 -3.48 3.02 -1.34
CA ASP A 60 -3.33 3.99 -0.26
C ASP A 60 -1.98 4.71 -0.31
N GLY A 61 -1.97 5.95 0.16
CA GLY A 61 -0.75 6.72 0.35
C GLY A 61 -0.16 6.48 1.74
N VAL A 62 1.14 6.26 1.83
CA VAL A 62 1.87 6.18 3.10
C VAL A 62 3.06 7.13 3.08
N THR A 63 3.28 7.83 4.18
CA THR A 63 4.45 8.69 4.34
C THR A 63 5.46 8.02 5.27
N ILE A 64 6.65 7.74 4.75
CA ILE A 64 7.74 7.07 5.48
C ILE A 64 8.96 7.98 5.39
N GLU A 65 9.48 8.40 6.54
CA GLU A 65 10.70 9.24 6.62
C GLU A 65 10.62 10.52 5.75
N GLY A 66 9.42 11.10 5.63
CA GLY A 66 9.18 12.31 4.84
C GLY A 66 9.02 12.08 3.33
N GLN A 67 9.10 10.83 2.86
CA GLN A 67 8.83 10.46 1.48
C GLN A 67 7.44 9.84 1.33
N ASN A 68 6.77 10.16 0.21
CA ASN A 68 5.44 9.65 -0.10
C ASN A 68 5.55 8.43 -1.01
N TYR A 69 4.91 7.36 -0.56
CA TYR A 69 4.80 6.11 -1.29
C TYR A 69 3.34 5.73 -1.46
N THR A 70 3.08 4.94 -2.50
CA THR A 70 1.79 4.29 -2.72
C THR A 70 1.92 2.80 -2.49
N ILE A 71 0.95 2.22 -1.80
CA ILE A 71 0.93 0.79 -1.51
C ILE A 71 0.60 0.02 -2.79
N SER A 72 1.51 -0.87 -3.20
CA SER A 72 1.30 -1.78 -4.31
C SER A 72 0.68 -3.09 -3.85
N ALA A 73 1.12 -3.66 -2.72
CA ALA A 73 0.56 -4.88 -2.17
C ALA A 73 0.64 -4.94 -0.64
N VAL A 74 -0.38 -5.54 -0.04
CA VAL A 74 -0.45 -5.87 1.40
C VAL A 74 -0.47 -7.39 1.54
N THR A 75 0.54 -7.95 2.20
CA THR A 75 0.69 -9.41 2.35
C THR A 75 0.66 -9.81 3.82
N HIS A 76 -0.25 -10.73 4.17
CA HIS A 76 -0.31 -11.38 5.48
C HIS A 76 0.04 -12.87 5.33
N ARG A 77 1.12 -13.30 5.96
CA ARG A 77 1.57 -14.70 5.97
C ARG A 77 1.16 -15.37 7.28
N TYR A 78 0.58 -16.55 7.15
CA TYR A 78 0.17 -17.40 8.27
C TYR A 78 0.92 -18.73 8.21
N GLN A 79 1.19 -19.31 9.37
CA GLN A 79 1.85 -20.60 9.51
C GLN A 79 0.96 -21.57 10.30
N LEU A 80 0.87 -22.82 9.86
CA LEU A 80 0.16 -23.86 10.60
C LEU A 80 1.02 -24.32 11.79
N ARG A 81 0.51 -24.13 13.01
CA ARG A 81 1.15 -24.48 14.29
C ARG A 81 0.12 -25.21 15.15
N LYS A 82 0.44 -26.44 15.59
CA LYS A 82 -0.41 -27.23 16.51
C LYS A 82 -1.90 -27.31 16.08
N GLY A 83 -2.15 -27.49 14.78
CA GLY A 83 -3.50 -27.58 14.22
C GLY A 83 -4.24 -26.26 14.04
N LYS A 84 -3.58 -25.09 14.19
CA LYS A 84 -4.17 -23.77 13.98
C LYS A 84 -3.27 -22.89 13.11
N TYR A 85 -3.88 -22.03 12.28
CA TYR A 85 -3.13 -21.02 11.52
C TYR A 85 -2.81 -19.83 12.43
N GLU A 86 -1.53 -19.56 12.61
CA GLU A 86 -1.02 -18.44 13.40
C GLU A 86 -0.40 -17.38 12.47
N PRO A 87 -0.61 -16.07 12.72
CA PRO A 87 0.05 -15.02 11.97
C PRO A 87 1.59 -15.11 12.13
N PHE A 88 2.31 -15.12 11.02
CA PHE A 88 3.77 -15.24 11.00
C PHE A 88 4.46 -13.94 10.57
N GLU A 89 3.98 -13.30 9.50
CA GLU A 89 4.63 -12.13 8.93
C GLU A 89 3.62 -11.20 8.25
N LYS A 90 3.82 -9.89 8.40
CA LYS A 90 3.13 -8.87 7.63
C LYS A 90 4.14 -8.11 6.78
N ARG A 91 3.86 -7.99 5.48
CA ARG A 91 4.71 -7.32 4.50
C ARG A 91 3.88 -6.29 3.74
N LEU A 92 4.48 -5.14 3.51
CA LEU A 92 3.87 -4.02 2.81
C LEU A 92 4.82 -3.59 1.69
N ASP A 93 4.38 -3.82 0.46
CA ASP A 93 5.13 -3.50 -0.74
C ASP A 93 4.70 -2.14 -1.25
N VAL A 94 5.65 -1.24 -1.39
CA VAL A 94 5.41 0.14 -1.79
C VAL A 94 6.16 0.51 -3.05
N LEU A 95 5.60 1.48 -3.75
CA LEU A 95 6.21 2.17 -4.88
C LEU A 95 6.26 3.66 -4.56
N SER A 96 7.24 4.37 -5.13
CA SER A 96 7.16 5.83 -5.12
C SER A 96 5.86 6.26 -5.81
N THR A 97 5.19 7.28 -5.29
CA THR A 97 3.90 7.72 -5.84
C THR A 97 3.98 8.04 -7.33
N GLY A 98 5.10 8.64 -7.77
CA GLY A 98 5.36 8.90 -9.19
C GLY A 98 5.43 7.62 -10.02
N ARG A 99 6.14 6.58 -9.54
CA ARG A 99 6.26 5.30 -10.27
C ARG A 99 4.92 4.59 -10.37
N TYR A 100 4.12 4.60 -9.31
CA TYR A 100 2.78 4.01 -9.31
C TYR A 100 1.88 4.66 -10.37
N ILE A 101 1.85 5.99 -10.44
CA ILE A 101 1.05 6.73 -11.43
C ILE A 101 1.52 6.43 -12.86
N LEU A 102 2.84 6.37 -13.09
CA LEU A 102 3.39 6.04 -14.40
C LEU A 102 3.01 4.62 -14.85
N ASN A 103 3.03 3.65 -13.94
CA ASN A 103 2.63 2.29 -14.25
C ASN A 103 1.15 2.22 -14.63
N LEU A 104 0.27 2.87 -13.86
CA LEU A 104 -1.15 2.95 -14.19
C LEU A 104 -1.37 3.56 -15.58
N TYR A 105 -0.65 4.63 -15.92
CA TYR A 105 -0.76 5.25 -17.23
C TYR A 105 -0.34 4.29 -18.36
N LEU A 106 0.80 3.62 -18.20
CA LEU A 106 1.31 2.68 -19.19
C LEU A 106 0.41 1.46 -19.36
N GLU A 107 -0.12 0.91 -18.26
CA GLU A 107 -1.08 -0.20 -18.26
C GLU A 107 -2.35 0.19 -19.05
N ASN A 108 -2.91 1.38 -18.78
CA ASN A 108 -4.08 1.86 -19.51
C ASN A 108 -3.83 2.02 -21.02
N LEU A 109 -2.63 2.44 -21.43
CA LEU A 109 -2.29 2.55 -22.86
C LEU A 109 -2.21 1.18 -23.54
N LEU A 110 -1.64 0.19 -22.84
CA LEU A 110 -1.55 -1.18 -23.35
C LEU A 110 -2.92 -1.86 -23.46
N GLU A 111 -3.85 -1.55 -22.56
CA GLU A 111 -5.23 -2.05 -22.65
C GLU A 111 -6.01 -1.45 -23.82
N GLN A 112 -5.61 -0.28 -24.33
CA GLN A 112 -6.28 0.43 -25.43
C GLN A 112 -5.73 0.10 -26.82
N SER A 113 -4.60 -0.64 -26.92
CA SER A 113 -3.97 -1.05 -28.17
C SER A 113 -4.50 -2.38 -28.69
#